data_AF-A0A3N4K662-F1
#
_entry.id   AF-A0A3N4K662-F1
#
_cell.length_a   1.000
_cell.length_b   1.000
_cell.length_c   1.000
_cell.angle_alpha   90.00
_cell.angle_beta   90.00
_cell.angle_gamma   90.00
#
_symmetry.space_group_name_H-M   'P 1'
#
loop_
_entity.id
_entity.type
_entity.pdbx_description
1 polymer ?
#
loop_
_entity_poly.entity_id
_entity_poly.type
_entity_poly.pdbx_seq_one_letter_code
_entity_poly.pdbx_strand_id
1 'polypeptide(L)'
;MSSNVGLSTPRGSGTSGYVQRNLSHLKPRDYPPPSSSSSATSTNREYWQRQPDEEILEHHRKRGVEVKCLEFRDKLEDEGVDEDEIDERVEVYRKELLGRLEREGDVIGEGRKGGFKPHQVHEIAAAKAVESERLRNALGISKDYQEGSHWRKQEEERQKRLEDREREIAASRRRSASPA
;
A
#
# COMPACT_ATOMS: atom_id res chain seq x y z
N MET A 1 13.99 -39.91 -32.20
CA MET A 1 12.94 -39.95 -33.24
C MET A 1 12.36 -38.55 -33.33
N SER A 2 12.34 -37.94 -34.52
CA SER A 2 11.74 -36.61 -34.69
C SER A 2 10.28 -36.69 -34.29
N SER A 3 9.81 -35.78 -33.44
CA SER A 3 8.45 -35.73 -32.92
C SER A 3 7.45 -35.30 -34.01
N ASN A 4 7.38 -36.06 -35.11
CA ASN A 4 6.59 -35.74 -36.30
C ASN A 4 6.84 -34.33 -36.88
N VAL A 5 8.06 -33.80 -36.73
CA VAL A 5 8.48 -32.50 -37.26
C VAL A 5 9.55 -32.71 -38.33
N GLY A 6 9.33 -32.14 -39.52
CA GLY A 6 10.24 -32.22 -40.66
C GLY A 6 9.62 -32.85 -41.92
N LEU A 7 10.44 -33.06 -42.95
CA LEU A 7 10.06 -33.80 -44.16
C LEU A 7 10.24 -35.30 -43.95
N SER A 8 9.36 -36.11 -44.55
CA SER A 8 9.50 -37.59 -44.53
C SER A 8 10.74 -38.06 -45.29
N THR A 9 11.06 -37.39 -46.40
CA THR A 9 12.31 -37.57 -47.15
C THR A 9 12.80 -36.21 -47.69
N PRO A 10 14.11 -35.94 -47.70
CA PRO A 10 14.67 -34.71 -48.25
C PRO A 10 14.70 -34.68 -49.80
N ARG A 11 14.51 -35.82 -50.46
CA ARG A 11 14.56 -35.96 -51.92
C ARG A 11 13.39 -35.23 -52.57
N GLY A 12 13.68 -34.38 -53.56
CA GLY A 12 12.68 -33.56 -54.25
C GLY A 12 12.36 -32.22 -53.58
N SER A 13 12.82 -31.99 -52.34
CA SER A 13 12.62 -30.70 -51.64
C SER A 13 13.62 -29.60 -52.02
N GLY A 14 14.71 -29.96 -52.72
CA GLY A 14 15.78 -29.03 -53.07
C GLY A 14 16.63 -28.54 -51.88
N THR A 15 16.49 -29.14 -50.69
CA THR A 15 17.24 -28.77 -49.48
C THR A 15 17.91 -29.99 -48.83
N SER A 16 18.77 -29.77 -47.83
CA SER A 16 19.48 -30.83 -47.11
C SER A 16 18.58 -31.63 -46.14
N GLY A 17 17.34 -31.21 -45.91
CA GLY A 17 16.44 -31.84 -44.93
C GLY A 17 16.81 -31.60 -43.46
N TYR A 18 17.73 -30.67 -43.18
CA TYR A 18 18.12 -30.35 -41.81
C TYR A 18 17.04 -29.53 -41.10
N VAL A 19 16.57 -30.03 -39.95
CA VAL A 19 15.49 -29.40 -39.16
C VAL A 19 16.07 -28.84 -37.86
N GLN A 20 16.01 -27.52 -37.70
CA GLN A 20 16.43 -26.84 -36.47
C GLN A 20 15.23 -26.56 -35.57
N ARG A 21 15.40 -26.72 -34.26
CA ARG A 21 14.38 -26.30 -33.27
C ARG A 21 14.26 -24.78 -33.27
N ASN A 22 13.03 -24.27 -33.16
CA ASN A 22 12.83 -22.85 -32.95
C ASN A 22 13.27 -22.44 -31.54
N LEU A 23 14.23 -21.52 -31.43
CA LEU A 23 14.73 -21.00 -30.14
C LEU A 23 13.75 -20.03 -29.47
N SER A 24 12.86 -19.38 -30.23
CA SER A 24 11.88 -18.43 -29.69
C SER A 24 10.56 -19.09 -29.28
N HIS A 25 10.40 -20.40 -29.51
CA HIS A 25 9.20 -21.11 -29.12
C HIS A 25 9.18 -21.35 -27.60
N LEU A 26 8.33 -20.60 -26.89
CA LEU A 26 8.11 -20.76 -25.46
C LEU A 26 7.29 -22.03 -25.21
N LYS A 27 7.94 -23.08 -24.70
CA LYS A 27 7.25 -24.32 -24.32
C LYS A 27 6.44 -24.08 -23.04
N PRO A 28 5.13 -24.41 -22.99
CA PRO A 28 4.37 -24.40 -21.76
C PRO A 28 5.06 -25.28 -20.72
N ARG A 29 5.18 -24.77 -19.50
CA ARG A 29 5.91 -25.44 -18.44
C ARG A 29 5.02 -26.49 -17.79
N ASP A 30 5.47 -27.74 -17.75
CA ASP A 30 4.68 -28.88 -17.23
C ASP A 30 4.36 -28.78 -15.74
N TYR A 31 5.11 -27.94 -15.00
CA TYR A 31 4.89 -27.65 -13.59
C TYR A 31 4.82 -26.14 -13.32
N PRO A 32 3.83 -25.68 -12.56
CA PRO A 32 3.82 -24.30 -12.09
C PRO A 32 5.09 -24.02 -11.27
N PRO A 33 5.65 -22.81 -11.33
CA PRO A 33 6.84 -22.47 -10.55
C PRO A 33 6.58 -22.71 -9.06
N PRO A 34 7.60 -23.17 -8.29
CA PRO A 34 7.49 -23.40 -6.85
C PRO A 34 7.09 -22.15 -6.05
N SER A 35 7.03 -20.98 -6.70
CA SER A 35 6.49 -19.74 -6.14
C SER A 35 4.97 -19.74 -5.92
N SER A 36 4.21 -20.64 -6.55
CA SER A 36 2.75 -20.67 -6.44
C SER A 36 2.22 -21.52 -5.27
N SER A 37 3.06 -22.31 -4.60
CA SER A 37 2.66 -23.04 -3.38
C SER A 37 2.53 -22.14 -2.15
N SER A 38 2.88 -20.85 -2.27
CA SER A 38 2.65 -19.85 -1.22
C SER A 38 1.18 -19.46 -1.05
N SER A 39 0.27 -19.93 -1.92
CA SER A 39 -1.17 -19.69 -1.79
C SER A 39 -1.83 -20.45 -0.62
N ALA A 40 -1.13 -21.38 0.03
CA ALA A 40 -1.62 -22.05 1.24
C ALA A 40 -1.26 -21.29 2.54
N THR A 41 -0.38 -20.28 2.46
CA THR A 41 0.00 -19.41 3.59
C THR A 41 -0.63 -18.02 3.49
N SER A 42 -1.33 -17.72 2.38
CA SER A 42 -1.96 -16.41 2.15
C SER A 42 -3.32 -16.24 2.81
N THR A 43 -3.93 -17.28 3.38
CA THR A 43 -5.23 -17.19 4.07
C THR A 43 -5.15 -16.52 5.45
N ASN A 44 -3.95 -16.24 5.95
CA ASN A 44 -3.74 -15.57 7.24
C ASN A 44 -2.63 -14.51 7.18
N ARG A 45 -2.48 -13.83 6.03
CA ARG A 45 -1.75 -12.56 6.02
C ARG A 45 -2.77 -11.48 6.31
N GLU A 46 -2.79 -11.03 7.56
CA GLU A 46 -3.43 -9.77 7.95
C GLU A 46 -3.12 -8.72 6.87
N TYR A 47 -4.15 -8.05 6.37
CA TYR A 47 -3.96 -6.98 5.40
C TYR A 47 -3.23 -5.82 6.08
N TRP A 48 -1.91 -5.76 5.93
CA TRP A 48 -1.11 -4.66 6.43
C TRP A 48 -1.10 -3.52 5.43
N GLN A 49 -1.72 -2.41 5.83
CA GLN A 49 -1.58 -1.14 5.13
C GLN A 49 -0.12 -0.67 5.26
N ARG A 50 0.55 -0.48 4.13
CA ARG A 50 1.90 0.08 4.12
C ARG A 50 1.85 1.50 4.65
N GLN A 51 2.56 1.75 5.74
CA GLN A 51 2.65 3.09 6.31
C GLN A 51 3.50 4.00 5.39
N PRO A 52 3.19 5.30 5.34
CA PRO A 52 4.07 6.27 4.70
C PRO A 52 5.43 6.30 5.43
N ASP A 53 6.46 6.68 4.69
CA ASP A 53 7.83 6.76 5.23
C ASP A 53 8.07 8.21 5.65
N GLU A 54 8.40 8.43 6.92
CA GLU A 54 8.59 9.75 7.51
C GLU A 54 9.81 10.47 6.91
N GLU A 55 10.89 9.74 6.62
CA GLU A 55 12.12 10.31 6.04
C GLU A 55 11.84 10.89 4.64
N ILE A 56 11.04 10.19 3.85
CA ILE A 56 10.65 10.64 2.50
C ILE A 56 9.76 11.88 2.60
N LEU A 57 8.82 11.93 3.54
CA LEU A 57 7.97 13.11 3.77
C LEU A 57 8.81 14.32 4.19
N GLU A 58 9.76 14.14 5.11
CA GLU A 58 10.67 15.21 5.52
C GLU A 58 11.56 15.69 4.39
N HIS A 59 12.08 14.77 3.57
CA HIS A 59 12.87 15.12 2.40
C HIS A 59 12.06 15.95 1.40
N HIS A 60 10.79 15.58 1.16
CA HIS A 60 9.90 16.38 0.32
C HIS A 60 9.66 17.79 0.88
N ARG A 61 9.50 17.94 2.21
CA ARG A 61 9.37 19.24 2.88
C ARG A 61 10.62 20.11 2.71
N LYS A 62 11.82 19.55 2.98
CA LYS A 62 13.10 20.25 2.81
C LYS A 62 13.35 20.64 1.36
N ARG A 63 13.03 19.76 0.41
CA ARG A 63 13.08 20.06 -1.02
C ARG A 63 12.17 21.23 -1.39
N GLY A 64 10.98 21.31 -0.80
CA GLY A 64 10.07 22.44 -1.01
C GLY A 64 10.68 23.79 -0.60
N VAL A 65 11.47 23.82 0.47
CA VAL A 65 12.22 25.01 0.89
C VAL A 65 13.27 25.37 -0.16
N GLU A 66 14.10 24.42 -0.58
CA GLU A 66 15.15 24.70 -1.56
C GLU A 66 14.60 25.15 -2.92
N VAL A 67 13.46 24.60 -3.35
CA VAL A 67 12.78 25.09 -4.57
C VAL A 67 12.39 26.56 -4.44
N LYS A 68 11.85 26.98 -3.29
CA LYS A 68 11.52 28.40 -3.05
C LYS A 68 12.76 29.29 -3.00
N CYS A 69 13.85 28.80 -2.42
CA CYS A 69 15.14 29.51 -2.43
C CYS A 69 15.65 29.70 -3.86
N LEU A 70 15.49 28.69 -4.71
CA LEU A 70 15.89 28.72 -6.11
C LEU A 70 15.02 29.70 -6.91
N GLU A 71 13.69 29.65 -6.74
CA GLU A 71 12.78 30.64 -7.34
C GLU A 71 13.06 32.08 -6.87
N PHE A 72 13.53 32.26 -5.64
CA PHE A 72 13.90 33.57 -5.11
C PHE A 72 15.22 34.07 -5.72
N ARG A 73 16.19 33.17 -5.88
CA ARG A 73 17.44 33.45 -6.58
C ARG A 73 17.17 33.89 -8.02
N ASP A 74 16.38 33.14 -8.78
CA ASP A 74 16.03 33.47 -10.17
C ASP A 74 15.43 34.89 -10.29
N LYS A 75 14.59 35.29 -9.33
CA LYS A 75 14.01 36.65 -9.29
C LYS A 75 15.07 37.74 -9.07
N LEU A 76 16.03 37.50 -8.18
CA LEU A 76 17.09 38.47 -7.91
C LEU A 76 18.08 38.57 -9.10
N GLU A 77 18.32 37.45 -9.79
CA GLU A 77 19.11 37.42 -11.03
C GLU A 77 18.40 38.22 -12.15
N ASP A 78 17.08 38.06 -12.31
CA ASP A 78 16.26 38.85 -13.24
C ASP A 78 16.25 40.36 -12.90
N GLU A 79 16.35 40.71 -11.61
CA GLU A 79 16.47 42.09 -11.12
C GLU A 79 17.87 42.69 -11.33
N GLY A 80 18.87 41.87 -11.68
CA GLY A 80 20.24 42.30 -11.95
C GLY A 80 21.07 42.63 -10.70
N VAL A 81 20.77 41.96 -9.57
CA VAL A 81 21.55 42.09 -8.32
C VAL A 81 22.89 41.35 -8.46
N ASP A 82 23.93 41.82 -7.77
CA ASP A 82 25.25 41.16 -7.76
C ASP A 82 25.20 39.78 -7.08
N GLU A 83 25.96 38.81 -7.59
CA GLU A 83 25.94 37.40 -7.13
C GLU A 83 26.19 37.26 -5.62
N ASP A 84 27.11 38.03 -5.06
CA ASP A 84 27.42 38.00 -3.62
C ASP A 84 26.21 38.42 -2.77
N GLU A 85 25.48 39.46 -3.19
CA GLU A 85 24.30 39.95 -2.48
C GLU A 85 23.10 39.00 -2.65
N ILE A 86 23.01 38.33 -3.80
CA ILE A 86 22.01 37.27 -4.03
C ILE A 86 22.20 36.14 -3.03
N ASP A 87 23.42 35.63 -2.88
CA ASP A 87 23.70 34.50 -1.99
C ASP A 87 23.40 34.84 -0.52
N GLU A 88 23.73 36.05 -0.06
CA GLU A 88 23.39 36.52 1.29
C GLU A 88 21.86 36.58 1.51
N ARG A 89 21.13 37.20 0.57
CA ARG A 89 19.65 37.32 0.67
C ARG A 89 18.98 35.95 0.63
N VAL A 90 19.46 35.04 -0.23
CA VAL A 90 18.95 33.66 -0.33
C VAL A 90 19.25 32.86 0.94
N GLU A 91 20.41 33.05 1.58
CA GLU A 91 20.73 32.38 2.83
C GLU A 91 19.84 32.83 3.99
N VAL A 92 19.57 34.14 4.09
CA VAL A 92 18.60 34.69 5.05
C VAL A 92 17.22 34.08 4.81
N TYR A 93 16.76 34.10 3.55
CA TYR A 93 15.47 33.53 3.18
C TYR A 93 15.36 32.03 3.45
N ARG A 94 16.44 31.26 3.22
CA ARG A 94 16.52 29.84 3.57
C ARG A 94 16.33 29.62 5.07
N LYS A 95 17.02 30.39 5.92
CA LYS A 95 16.89 30.29 7.39
C LYS A 95 15.47 30.63 7.86
N GLU A 96 14.86 31.65 7.27
CA GLU A 96 13.47 32.02 7.56
C GLU A 96 12.48 30.91 7.20
N LEU A 97 12.62 30.31 6.01
CA LEU A 97 11.77 29.22 5.56
C LEU A 97 11.95 27.95 6.41
N LEU A 98 13.17 27.58 6.77
CA LEU A 98 13.42 26.46 7.68
C LEU A 98 12.82 26.71 9.07
N GLY A 99 13.02 27.91 9.64
CA GLY A 99 12.43 28.26 10.92
C GLY A 99 10.90 28.33 10.90
N ARG A 100 10.29 28.64 9.75
CA ARG A 100 8.85 28.54 9.55
C ARG A 100 8.38 27.08 9.46
N LEU A 101 9.12 26.24 8.74
CA LEU A 101 8.82 24.80 8.61
C LEU A 101 8.80 24.10 9.97
N GLU A 102 9.75 24.43 10.84
CA GLU A 102 9.84 23.86 12.19
C GLU A 102 8.71 24.33 13.11
N ARG A 103 8.28 25.61 13.01
CA ARG A 103 7.24 26.18 13.89
C ARG A 103 5.82 25.84 13.45
N GLU A 104 5.52 25.98 12.17
CA GLU A 104 4.14 25.90 11.65
C GLU A 104 3.83 24.52 11.03
N GLY A 105 4.84 23.66 10.87
CA GLY A 105 4.70 22.43 10.10
C GLY A 105 4.56 22.74 8.60
N ASP A 106 4.00 21.80 7.83
CA ASP A 106 3.95 21.75 6.36
C ASP A 106 3.10 22.86 5.68
N VAL A 107 3.32 24.13 6.02
CA VAL A 107 2.63 25.31 5.48
C VAL A 107 3.33 25.86 4.24
N ILE A 108 4.55 25.40 3.97
CA ILE A 108 5.36 25.84 2.82
C ILE A 108 4.79 25.31 1.50
N GLY A 109 3.90 24.31 1.54
CA GLY A 109 3.06 23.90 0.41
C GLY A 109 1.97 24.91 0.08
N GLU A 110 2.32 26.14 -0.29
CA GLU A 110 1.40 27.07 -0.96
C GLU A 110 0.84 26.38 -2.21
N GLY A 111 -0.43 25.97 -2.11
CA GLY A 111 -1.22 25.58 -3.27
C GLY A 111 -0.88 24.23 -3.87
N ARG A 112 -1.24 23.13 -3.19
CA ARG A 112 -1.70 21.93 -3.93
C ARG A 112 -3.09 22.16 -4.48
N LYS A 113 -3.29 23.25 -5.23
CA LYS A 113 -4.46 23.46 -6.09
C LYS A 113 -4.34 22.52 -7.29
N GLY A 114 -4.41 21.21 -7.03
CA GLY A 114 -4.09 20.21 -8.05
C GLY A 114 -3.76 18.83 -7.51
N GLY A 115 -4.31 18.42 -6.35
CA GLY A 115 -4.11 17.08 -5.82
C GLY A 115 -2.64 16.67 -5.64
N PHE A 116 -2.41 15.38 -5.41
CA PHE A 116 -1.08 14.80 -5.39
C PHE A 116 -0.69 14.36 -6.79
N LYS A 117 0.59 14.54 -7.15
CA LYS A 117 1.14 13.97 -8.38
C LYS A 117 1.21 12.43 -8.25
N PRO A 118 1.11 11.65 -9.34
CA PRO A 118 1.10 10.19 -9.27
C PRO A 118 2.36 9.58 -8.64
N HIS A 119 3.49 10.29 -8.68
CA HIS A 119 4.75 9.85 -8.07
C HIS A 119 4.87 10.15 -6.57
N GLN A 120 3.95 10.93 -5.98
CA GLN A 120 3.96 11.29 -4.56
C GLN A 120 3.29 10.22 -3.69
N VAL A 121 3.78 8.98 -3.79
CA VAL A 121 3.10 7.81 -3.21
C VAL A 121 2.97 7.91 -1.68
N HIS A 122 4.01 8.40 -0.98
CA HIS A 122 4.00 8.51 0.48
C HIS A 122 3.07 9.62 0.97
N GLU A 123 3.00 10.73 0.25
CA GLU A 123 2.08 11.83 0.59
C GLU A 123 0.62 11.42 0.35
N ILE A 124 0.35 10.69 -0.74
CA ILE A 124 -0.96 10.08 -1.00
C ILE A 124 -1.32 9.09 0.10
N ALA A 125 -0.36 8.26 0.53
CA ALA A 125 -0.58 7.28 1.60
C ALA A 125 -0.88 7.97 2.94
N ALA A 126 -0.12 9.01 3.29
CA ALA A 126 -0.35 9.80 4.50
C ALA A 126 -1.73 10.47 4.48
N ALA A 127 -2.12 11.09 3.36
CA ALA A 127 -3.44 11.70 3.20
C ALA A 127 -4.56 10.67 3.31
N LYS A 128 -4.42 9.52 2.64
CA LYS A 128 -5.38 8.42 2.74
C LYS A 128 -5.48 7.83 4.14
N ALA A 129 -4.38 7.77 4.91
CA ALA A 129 -4.41 7.32 6.29
C ALA A 129 -5.27 8.25 7.16
N VAL A 130 -5.11 9.56 7.00
CA VAL A 130 -5.92 10.59 7.69
C VAL A 130 -7.40 10.51 7.26
N GLU A 131 -7.67 10.38 5.96
CA GLU A 131 -9.03 10.21 5.44
C GLU A 131 -9.69 8.92 5.97
N SER A 132 -8.94 7.82 5.99
CA SER A 132 -9.40 6.53 6.50
C SER A 132 -9.68 6.59 8.01
N GLU A 133 -8.85 7.29 8.77
CA GLU A 133 -9.11 7.55 10.19
C GLU A 133 -10.37 8.39 10.40
N ARG A 134 -10.55 9.44 9.60
CA ARG A 134 -11.75 10.28 9.65
C ARG A 134 -13.00 9.46 9.33
N LEU A 135 -12.94 8.61 8.31
CA LEU A 135 -14.02 7.69 7.94
C LEU A 135 -14.31 6.68 9.05
N ARG A 136 -13.26 6.07 9.63
CA ARG A 136 -13.38 5.13 10.77
C ARG A 136 -14.13 5.77 11.92
N ASN A 137 -13.75 6.99 12.30
CA ASN A 137 -14.39 7.75 13.38
C ASN A 137 -15.85 8.09 13.03
N ALA A 138 -16.13 8.49 11.78
CA ALA A 138 -17.49 8.80 11.32
C ALA A 138 -18.40 7.57 11.33
N LEU A 139 -17.87 6.39 11.04
CA LEU A 139 -18.59 5.11 11.10
C LEU A 139 -18.70 4.54 12.53
N GLY A 140 -18.11 5.21 13.54
CA GLY A 140 -18.12 4.74 14.93
C GLY A 140 -17.32 3.46 15.16
N ILE A 141 -16.34 3.16 14.29
CA ILE A 141 -15.48 1.98 14.42
C ILE A 141 -14.37 2.31 15.44
N SER A 142 -14.19 1.45 16.44
CA SER A 142 -13.14 1.63 17.45
C SER A 142 -11.74 1.43 16.84
N LYS A 143 -10.73 2.05 17.46
CA LYS A 143 -9.33 1.89 17.03
C LYS A 143 -8.82 0.44 17.20
N ASP A 144 -9.35 -0.26 18.20
CA ASP A 144 -9.03 -1.65 18.52
C ASP A 144 -9.94 -2.66 17.79
N TYR A 145 -10.66 -2.22 16.75
CA TYR A 145 -11.54 -3.10 15.99
C TYR A 145 -10.72 -4.19 15.29
N GLN A 146 -10.93 -5.44 15.72
CA GLN A 146 -10.37 -6.61 15.06
C GLN A 146 -11.38 -7.16 14.06
N GLU A 147 -10.90 -7.49 12.86
CA GLU A 147 -11.72 -8.13 11.85
C GLU A 147 -12.34 -9.43 12.38
N GLY A 148 -13.65 -9.57 12.21
CA GLY A 148 -14.41 -10.71 12.71
C GLY A 148 -14.68 -10.75 14.22
N SER A 149 -14.26 -9.73 14.97
CA SER A 149 -14.68 -9.56 16.38
C SER A 149 -16.20 -9.54 16.54
N HIS A 150 -16.92 -8.93 15.59
CA HIS A 150 -18.38 -8.91 15.57
C HIS A 150 -18.98 -10.32 15.42
N TRP A 151 -18.46 -11.15 14.49
CA TRP A 151 -18.93 -12.53 14.31
C TRP A 151 -18.59 -13.41 15.51
N ARG A 152 -17.39 -13.28 16.09
CA ARG A 152 -17.00 -14.01 17.30
C ARG A 152 -17.92 -13.68 18.48
N LYS A 153 -18.22 -12.40 18.70
CA LYS A 153 -19.14 -11.97 19.75
C LYS A 153 -20.56 -12.51 19.53
N GLN A 154 -21.04 -12.50 18.28
CA GLN A 154 -22.35 -13.05 17.93
C GLN A 154 -22.41 -14.57 18.18
N GLU A 155 -21.34 -15.28 17.85
CA GLU A 155 -21.27 -16.73 18.07
C GLU A 155 -21.20 -17.08 19.56
N GLU A 156 -20.43 -16.33 20.35
CA GLU A 156 -20.35 -16.46 21.81
C GLU A 156 -21.71 -16.15 22.46
N GLU A 157 -22.39 -15.07 22.05
CA GLU A 157 -23.73 -14.74 22.53
C GLU A 157 -24.76 -15.83 22.15
N ARG A 158 -24.63 -16.45 20.97
CA ARG A 158 -25.47 -17.57 20.55
C ARG A 158 -25.21 -18.81 21.41
N GLN A 159 -23.96 -19.15 21.66
CA GLN A 159 -23.56 -20.28 22.51
C GLN A 159 -24.08 -20.09 23.94
N LYS A 160 -23.87 -18.91 24.52
CA LYS A 160 -24.36 -18.59 25.86
C LYS A 160 -25.88 -18.73 25.97
N ARG A 161 -26.62 -18.28 24.95
CA ARG A 161 -28.09 -18.42 24.91
C ARG A 161 -28.55 -19.88 24.83
N LEU A 162 -27.79 -20.74 24.15
CA LEU A 162 -28.05 -22.18 24.10
C LEU A 162 -27.76 -22.84 25.46
N GLU A 163 -26.65 -22.48 26.10
CA GLU A 163 -26.29 -22.98 27.43
C GLU A 163 -27.32 -22.58 28.49
N ASP A 164 -27.79 -21.32 28.47
CA ASP A 164 -28.82 -20.86 29.39
C ASP A 164 -30.14 -21.61 29.17
N ARG A 165 -30.51 -21.88 27.91
CA ARG A 165 -31.68 -22.71 27.57
C ARG A 165 -31.52 -24.16 28.04
N GLU A 166 -30.34 -24.76 27.90
CA GLU A 166 -30.05 -26.09 28.45
C GLU A 166 -30.13 -26.11 29.98
N ARG A 167 -29.61 -25.08 30.66
CA ARG A 167 -29.70 -24.93 32.12
C ARG A 167 -31.15 -24.82 32.58
N GLU A 168 -32.00 -24.07 31.88
CA GLU A 168 -33.43 -23.98 32.16
C GLU A 168 -34.14 -25.33 31.99
N ILE A 169 -33.86 -26.06 30.91
CA ILE A 169 -34.41 -27.40 30.66
C ILE A 169 -33.93 -28.39 31.73
N ALA A 170 -32.67 -28.33 32.14
CA ALA A 170 -32.13 -29.17 33.21
C ALA A 170 -32.77 -28.83 34.57
N ALA A 171 -33.00 -27.54 34.85
CA ALA A 171 -33.65 -27.08 36.08
C ALA A 171 -35.14 -27.45 36.11
N SER A 172 -35.84 -27.43 34.98
CA SER A 172 -37.24 -27.87 34.90
C SER A 172 -37.35 -29.39 35.06
N ARG A 173 -36.46 -30.18 34.45
CA ARG A 173 -36.37 -31.64 34.68
C ARG A 173 -36.10 -31.98 36.14
N ARG A 174 -35.20 -31.24 36.81
CA ARG A 174 -34.93 -31.42 38.25
C ARG A 174 -36.14 -31.10 39.12
N ARG A 175 -36.89 -30.02 38.81
CA ARG A 175 -38.14 -29.69 39.52
C ARG A 175 -39.22 -30.74 39.32
N SER A 176 -39.35 -31.31 38.12
CA SER A 176 -40.32 -32.39 37.86
C SER A 176 -39.91 -33.76 38.44
N ALA A 177 -38.65 -33.93 38.83
CA ALA A 177 -38.10 -35.19 39.35
C ALA A 177 -38.01 -35.22 40.89
N SER A 178 -38.38 -34.16 41.59
CA SER A 178 -38.47 -34.14 43.06
C SER A 178 -39.82 -34.71 43.48
N PRO A 179 -39.89 -35.91 44.09
CA PRO A 179 -41.14 -36.47 44.60
C PRO A 179 -41.54 -35.76 45.91
N ALA A 180 -42.85 -35.67 46.15
CA ALA A 180 -43.44 -35.25 47.43
C ALA A 180 -43.25 -36.32 48.52
#